data_AF-A0A4R6L8P6-F1
#
_entry.id   AF-A0A4R6L8P6-F1
#
_cell.length_a   1.000
_cell.length_b   1.000
_cell.length_c   1.000
_cell.angle_alpha   90.00
_cell.angle_beta   90.00
_cell.angle_gamma   90.00
#
_symmetry.space_group_name_H-M   'P 1'
#
loop_
_entity.id
_entity.type
_entity.pdbx_description
1 polymer ?
#
loop_
_entity_poly.entity_id
_entity_poly.type
_entity_poly.pdbx_seq_one_letter_code
_entity_poly.pdbx_strand_id
1 'polypeptide(L)' 'MANYKGIEFAEGYNKPFADFKKEFASTHIFKNIPSAEREAELKKAHKIATNGNISGTTGKGKETEAQKIGD' A
#
# COMPACT_ATOMS: atom_id res chain seq x y z
N MET A 1 0.91 12.82 -0.08
CA MET A 1 1.19 11.76 0.93
C MET A 1 0.07 10.72 0.93
N ALA A 2 0.41 9.44 0.88
CA ALA A 2 -0.58 8.37 0.85
C ALA A 2 -0.84 7.86 2.27
N ASN A 3 -2.10 7.60 2.63
CA ASN A 3 -2.49 7.17 3.97
C ASN A 3 -3.27 5.86 3.91
N TYR A 4 -3.03 4.95 4.86
CA TYR A 4 -3.79 3.71 4.99
C TYR A 4 -3.94 3.30 6.44
N LYS A 5 -5.20 3.25 6.92
CA LYS A 5 -5.54 2.85 8.30
C LYS A 5 -4.68 3.58 9.37
N GLY A 6 -4.37 4.84 9.16
CA GLY A 6 -3.55 5.66 10.06
C GLY A 6 -2.04 5.54 9.87
N ILE A 7 -1.56 4.79 8.87
CA ILE A 7 -0.17 4.80 8.43
C ILE A 7 -0.03 5.84 7.32
N GLU A 8 0.84 6.82 7.51
CA GLU A 8 1.27 7.71 6.44
C GLU A 8 2.49 7.10 5.74
N PHE A 9 2.41 6.98 4.42
CA PHE A 9 3.51 6.54 3.58
C PHE A 9 4.33 7.74 3.11
N ALA A 10 5.64 7.53 3.03
CA ALA A 10 6.55 8.49 2.45
C ALA A 10 6.13 8.84 1.02
N GLU A 11 6.23 10.12 0.68
CA GLU A 11 5.97 10.58 -0.68
C GLU A 11 7.00 9.97 -1.66
N GLY A 12 6.51 9.45 -2.79
CA GLY A 12 7.36 8.79 -3.78
C GLY A 12 7.77 7.35 -3.45
N TYR A 13 7.17 6.71 -2.44
CA TYR A 13 7.45 5.31 -2.11
C TYR A 13 7.27 4.40 -3.35
N ASN A 14 8.38 3.83 -3.85
CA ASN A 14 8.41 2.97 -5.04
C ASN A 14 9.12 1.63 -4.77
N LYS A 15 9.22 1.22 -3.51
CA LYS A 15 9.82 -0.08 -3.17
C LYS A 15 8.91 -1.24 -3.60
N PRO A 16 9.45 -2.41 -3.95
CA PRO A 16 8.64 -3.58 -4.31
C PRO A 16 7.85 -4.13 -3.11
N PHE A 17 6.82 -4.94 -3.39
CA PHE A 17 5.94 -5.49 -2.35
C PHE A 17 6.70 -6.31 -1.28
N ALA A 18 7.79 -6.97 -1.66
CA ALA A 18 8.60 -7.75 -0.74
C ALA A 18 9.26 -6.88 0.35
N ASP A 19 9.83 -5.73 -0.03
CA ASP A 19 10.39 -4.77 0.91
C ASP A 19 9.28 -4.11 1.74
N PHE A 20 8.16 -3.75 1.12
CA PHE A 20 6.99 -3.25 1.83
C PHE A 20 6.51 -4.23 2.91
N LYS A 21 6.42 -5.52 2.59
CA LYS A 21 6.04 -6.55 3.57
C LYS A 21 7.04 -6.63 4.72
N LYS A 22 8.35 -6.50 4.48
CA LYS A 22 9.36 -6.49 5.55
C LYS A 22 9.24 -5.29 6.47
N GLU A 23 9.02 -4.10 5.91
CA GLU A 23 8.92 -2.86 6.67
C GLU A 23 7.59 -2.75 7.43
N PHE A 24 6.47 -3.09 6.77
CA PHE A 24 5.14 -2.80 7.29
C PHE A 24 4.45 -4.02 7.92
N ALA A 25 4.75 -5.27 7.57
CA ALA A 25 4.03 -6.43 8.16
C ALA A 25 4.20 -6.53 9.69
N SER A 26 5.27 -5.94 10.24
CA SER A 26 5.54 -5.89 11.68
C SER A 26 4.92 -4.68 12.39
N THR A 27 4.22 -3.79 11.68
CA THR A 27 3.51 -2.67 12.32
C THR A 27 2.25 -3.13 13.03
N HIS A 28 1.84 -2.39 14.05
CA HIS A 28 0.70 -2.74 14.90
C HIS A 28 -0.61 -2.90 14.11
N ILE A 29 -0.77 -2.19 12.98
CA ILE A 29 -1.92 -2.32 12.08
C ILE A 29 -1.99 -3.72 11.48
N PHE A 30 -0.92 -4.18 10.82
CA PHE A 30 -0.91 -5.49 10.17
C PHE A 30 -0.78 -6.65 11.16
N LYS A 31 -0.16 -6.42 12.33
CA LYS A 31 -0.10 -7.42 13.42
C LYS A 31 -1.47 -7.81 13.94
N ASN A 32 -2.40 -6.86 14.04
CA ASN A 32 -3.77 -7.12 14.48
C ASN A 32 -4.65 -7.76 13.37
N ILE A 33 -4.18 -7.79 12.13
CA ILE A 33 -4.91 -8.42 11.02
C ILE A 33 -4.55 -9.91 10.97
N PRO A 34 -5.54 -10.81 10.85
CA PRO A 34 -5.30 -12.25 10.73
C PRO A 34 -4.48 -12.55 9.48
N SER A 35 -3.60 -13.54 9.56
CA SER A 35 -2.63 -13.88 8.50
C SER A 35 -3.28 -14.09 7.12
N ALA A 36 -4.50 -14.65 7.10
CA ALA A 36 -5.28 -14.88 5.89
C ALA A 36 -5.66 -13.58 5.15
N GLU A 37 -5.91 -12.49 5.90
CA GLU A 37 -6.29 -11.20 5.34
C GLU A 37 -5.11 -10.22 5.27
N ARG A 38 -4.06 -10.47 6.07
CA ARG A 38 -2.88 -9.62 6.18
C ARG A 38 -2.20 -9.39 4.83
N GLU A 39 -2.09 -10.42 4.00
CA GLU A 39 -1.50 -10.25 2.66
C GLU A 39 -2.34 -9.40 1.73
N ALA A 40 -3.66 -9.54 1.76
CA ALA A 40 -4.56 -8.72 0.94
C ALA A 40 -4.50 -7.25 1.38
N GLU A 41 -4.49 -7.00 2.68
CA GLU A 41 -4.39 -5.66 3.25
C GLU A 41 -3.02 -5.01 3.00
N LEU A 42 -1.93 -5.77 3.14
CA LEU A 42 -0.59 -5.31 2.77
C LEU A 42 -0.51 -4.94 1.29
N LYS A 43 -1.12 -5.72 0.39
CA LYS A 43 -1.15 -5.42 -1.05
C LYS A 43 -1.92 -4.12 -1.34
N LYS A 44 -3.06 -3.89 -0.68
CA LYS A 44 -3.82 -2.63 -0.81
C LYS A 44 -2.99 -1.44 -0.31
N ALA A 45 -2.38 -1.58 0.87
CA ALA A 45 -1.54 -0.55 1.46
C ALA A 45 -0.34 -0.22 0.58
N HIS A 46 0.31 -1.23 -0.01
CA HIS A 46 1.41 -1.06 -0.95
C HIS A 46 0.98 -0.35 -2.24
N LYS A 47 -0.18 -0.70 -2.80
CA LYS A 47 -0.76 -0.03 -3.97
C LYS A 47 -1.04 1.45 -3.69
N ILE A 48 -1.53 1.77 -2.50
CA ILE A 48 -1.78 3.15 -2.03
C ILE A 48 -0.46 3.90 -1.84
N ALA A 49 0.51 3.30 -1.15
CA ALA A 49 1.84 3.88 -0.92
C ALA A 49 2.56 4.24 -2.23
N THR A 50 2.42 3.37 -3.24
CA THR A 50 3.02 3.55 -4.56
C THR A 50 2.18 4.38 -5.51
N ASN A 51 1.01 4.86 -5.07
CA ASN A 51 0.05 5.60 -5.90
C ASN A 51 -0.31 4.87 -7.21
N GLY A 52 -0.28 3.52 -7.20
CA GLY A 52 -0.47 2.70 -8.39
C GLY A 52 0.66 2.72 -9.42
N ASN A 53 1.80 3.39 -9.15
CA ASN A 53 2.92 3.55 -10.09
C ASN A 53 3.64 2.23 -10.43
N ILE A 54 3.52 1.22 -9.57
CA ILE A 54 4.00 -0.15 -9.81
C ILE A 54 3.08 -0.91 -10.77
N SER A 55 3.01 -0.44 -12.02
CA SER A 55 2.23 -1.06 -13.11
C SER A 55 2.79 -2.43 -13.60
N GLY A 56 3.57 -3.14 -12.78
CA GLY A 56 4.44 -4.24 -13.25
C GLY A 56 4.00 -5.68 -12.96
N THR A 57 3.07 -5.95 -12.04
CA THR A 57 2.75 -7.35 -11.69
C THR A 57 1.25 -7.62 -11.66
N THR A 58 0.76 -8.11 -12.81
CA THR A 58 -0.38 -9.02 -13.02
C THR A 58 -1.52 -8.96 -12.02
N GLY A 59 -2.59 -8.25 -12.39
CA GLY A 59 -3.88 -8.31 -11.72
C GLY A 59 -4.86 -7.29 -12.27
N LYS A 60 -5.56 -7.65 -13.35
CA LYS A 60 -6.70 -6.92 -13.93
C LYS A 60 -7.73 -6.60 -12.83
N GLY A 61 -7.80 -5.35 -12.39
CA GLY A 61 -8.68 -4.94 -11.29
C GLY A 61 -8.61 -3.45 -10.94
N LYS A 62 -9.32 -2.65 -11.76
CA LYS A 62 -10.02 -1.39 -11.46
C LYS A 62 -9.41 -0.38 -10.47
N GLU A 63 -9.01 0.76 -11.04
CA GLU A 63 -9.47 2.14 -10.73
C GLU A 63 -9.77 2.53 -9.28
N THR A 64 -8.95 3.44 -8.74
CA THR A 64 -9.34 4.65 -7.97
C THR A 64 -8.03 5.44 -7.77
N GLU A 65 -7.71 6.43 -8.60
CA GLU A 65 -8.16 7.83 -8.50
C GLU A 65 -8.05 8.37 -7.06
N ALA A 66 -6.92 9.02 -6.77
CA ALA A 66 -6.80 9.98 -5.67
C ALA A 66 -5.89 11.12 -6.14
N GLN A 67 -6.40 11.83 -7.15
CA GLN A 67 -5.88 13.12 -7.58
C GLN A 67 -6.55 14.21 -6.74
N LYS A 68 -5.72 14.98 -6.01
CA LYS A 68 -5.89 16.39 -5.57
C LYS A 68 -4.74 16.64 -4.59
N ILE A 69 -3.71 17.48 -4.74
CA ILE A 69 -3.33 18.63 -5.59
C ILE A 69 -4.43 19.62 -5.98
N GLY A 70 -4.33 20.80 -5.37
CA GLY A 70 -5.07 22.04 -5.62
C GLY A 70 -5.03 22.86 -4.32
N ASP A 71 -3.94 23.59 -4.08
CA ASP A 71 -3.68 25.02 -4.40
C ASP A 71 -4.32 25.95 -3.36
#